data_AF-A0A833L2I1-F1
#
_entry.id   AF-A0A833L2I1-F1
#
_cell.length_a   1.000
_cell.length_b   1.000
_cell.length_c   1.000
_cell.angle_alpha   90.00
_cell.angle_beta   90.00
_cell.angle_gamma   90.00
#
_symmetry.space_group_name_H-M   'P 1'
#
loop_
_entity.id
_entity.type
_entity.pdbx_description
1 polymer ?
#
loop_
_entity_poly.entity_id
_entity_poly.type
_entity_poly.pdbx_seq_one_letter_code
_entity_poly.pdbx_strand_id
1 'polypeptide(L)'
;MNIMKILNKYKIALLAIGFLGFYLLFLWNCKALYRIGKIMFYETKQHLYFEKDIDGDGVDEKIIFSIRGFFCRDCWTEGRVEITKNDRKIYQSCNLATWVKAVKIYDINKDGNQEIICKWADGNVFDLDIIGLYKNEYKELLGASGKDVKIFDIDKDGIEEIIEYWRDYDKPFDTYAAVLYRWNGSEYSLWKQGVPVVLDPMKGDRLILGRGKIAVLK
;
A
#
# COMPACT_ATOMS: atom_id res chain seq x y z
N MET A 1 3.72 -10.29 73.26
CA MET A 1 3.75 -10.06 71.79
C MET A 1 2.37 -10.39 71.23
N ASN A 2 1.67 -9.43 70.60
CA ASN A 2 0.25 -9.57 70.27
C ASN A 2 0.05 -10.46 69.02
N ILE A 3 -0.49 -11.67 69.22
CA ILE A 3 -0.73 -12.68 68.17
C ILE A 3 -1.56 -12.10 67.01
N MET A 4 -2.47 -11.16 67.27
CA MET A 4 -3.27 -10.51 66.24
C MET A 4 -2.44 -9.65 65.27
N LYS A 5 -1.37 -8.98 65.74
CA LYS A 5 -0.47 -8.22 64.85
C LYS A 5 0.32 -9.13 63.91
N ILE A 6 0.69 -10.32 64.40
CA ILE A 6 1.42 -11.32 63.62
C ILE A 6 0.50 -11.92 62.53
N LEU A 7 -0.73 -12.29 62.88
CA LEU A 7 -1.71 -12.82 61.92
C LEU A 7 -2.06 -11.80 60.84
N ASN A 8 -2.20 -10.51 61.18
CA ASN A 8 -2.50 -9.48 60.19
C ASN A 8 -1.32 -9.24 59.22
N LYS A 9 -0.08 -9.35 59.70
CA LYS A 9 1.13 -9.28 58.86
C LYS A 9 1.18 -10.42 57.83
N TYR A 10 0.84 -11.64 58.24
CA TYR A 10 0.82 -12.80 57.33
C TYR A 10 -0.37 -12.79 56.36
N LYS A 11 -1.52 -12.22 56.74
CA LYS A 11 -2.67 -12.06 55.84
C LYS A 11 -2.35 -11.20 54.61
N ILE A 12 -1.59 -10.11 54.81
CA ILE A 12 -1.13 -9.24 53.72
C ILE A 12 -0.13 -10.00 52.82
N ALA A 13 0.79 -10.77 53.41
CA ALA A 13 1.74 -11.58 52.65
C ALA A 13 1.05 -12.66 51.79
N LEU A 14 0.05 -13.35 52.34
CA LEU A 14 -0.75 -14.36 51.62
C LEU A 14 -1.53 -13.76 50.45
N LEU A 15 -2.13 -12.57 50.63
CA LEU A 15 -2.80 -11.85 49.55
C LEU A 15 -1.83 -11.42 48.45
N ALA A 16 -0.63 -10.94 48.81
CA ALA A 16 0.39 -10.55 47.85
C ALA A 16 0.90 -11.74 47.02
N ILE A 17 1.10 -12.91 47.65
CA ILE A 17 1.49 -14.15 46.96
C ILE A 17 0.39 -14.62 46.01
N GLY A 18 -0.89 -14.56 46.43
CA GLY A 18 -2.02 -14.89 45.58
C GLY A 18 -2.12 -13.99 44.34
N PHE A 19 -1.94 -12.68 44.51
CA PHE A 19 -1.96 -11.73 43.40
C PHE A 19 -0.79 -11.93 42.43
N LEU A 20 0.41 -12.20 42.95
CA LEU A 20 1.59 -12.52 42.14
C LEU A 20 1.40 -13.81 41.35
N GLY A 21 0.85 -14.85 41.97
CA GLY A 21 0.53 -16.12 41.29
C GLY A 21 -0.48 -15.93 40.14
N PHE A 22 -1.56 -15.18 40.38
CA PHE A 22 -2.54 -14.85 39.34
C PHE A 22 -1.94 -14.03 38.20
N TYR A 23 -1.11 -13.02 38.52
CA TYR A 23 -0.43 -12.19 37.54
C TYR A 23 0.53 -13.00 36.67
N LEU A 24 1.30 -13.92 37.25
CA LEU A 24 2.19 -14.82 36.51
C LEU A 24 1.41 -15.80 35.61
N LEU A 25 0.28 -16.33 36.10
CA LEU A 25 -0.60 -17.19 35.29
C LEU A 25 -1.22 -16.43 34.12
N PHE A 26 -1.62 -15.18 34.34
CA PHE A 26 -2.12 -14.27 33.29
C PHE A 26 -1.02 -14.00 32.25
N LEU A 27 0.19 -13.64 32.67
CA LEU A 27 1.33 -13.42 31.76
C LEU A 27 1.69 -14.68 30.96
N TRP A 28 1.61 -15.86 31.58
CA TRP A 28 1.88 -17.12 30.90
C TRP A 28 0.83 -17.44 29.84
N ASN A 29 -0.46 -17.23 30.16
CA ASN A 29 -1.55 -17.35 29.20
C ASN A 29 -1.45 -16.32 28.08
N CYS A 30 -1.06 -15.06 28.36
CA CYS A 30 -0.81 -14.07 27.32
C CYS A 30 0.33 -14.46 26.39
N LYS A 31 1.42 -15.04 26.90
CA LYS A 31 2.51 -15.57 26.05
C LYS A 31 2.08 -16.78 25.22
N ALA A 32 1.27 -17.67 25.79
CA ALA A 32 0.72 -18.82 25.07
C ALA A 32 -0.24 -18.36 23.96
N LEU A 33 -1.14 -17.43 24.27
CA LEU A 33 -2.05 -16.81 23.29
C LEU A 33 -1.29 -16.03 22.22
N TYR A 34 -0.21 -15.33 22.57
CA TYR A 34 0.66 -14.67 21.60
C TYR A 34 1.35 -15.68 20.67
N ARG A 35 1.81 -16.82 21.20
CA ARG A 35 2.44 -17.90 20.40
C ARG A 35 1.42 -18.62 19.51
N ILE A 36 0.23 -18.90 20.02
CA ILE A 36 -0.86 -19.50 19.25
C ILE A 36 -1.34 -18.52 18.19
N GLY A 37 -1.47 -17.24 18.53
CA GLY A 37 -1.66 -16.15 17.57
C GLY A 37 -0.59 -16.22 16.50
N LYS A 38 0.70 -16.30 16.87
CA LYS A 38 1.85 -16.41 15.95
C LYS A 38 1.72 -17.56 14.93
N ILE A 39 1.15 -18.68 15.36
CA ILE A 39 0.95 -19.90 14.56
C ILE A 39 -0.34 -19.82 13.73
N MET A 40 -1.37 -19.13 14.22
CA MET A 40 -2.65 -18.91 13.53
C MET A 40 -2.62 -17.74 12.53
N PHE A 41 -1.54 -16.95 12.47
CA PHE A 41 -1.31 -16.05 11.34
C PHE A 41 -1.00 -16.92 10.12
N TYR A 42 -2.07 -17.30 9.41
CA TYR A 42 -1.96 -17.66 8.01
C TYR A 42 -1.45 -16.42 7.28
N GLU A 43 -0.13 -16.38 7.06
CA GLU A 43 0.49 -15.49 6.10
C GLU A 43 -0.08 -15.87 4.74
N THR A 44 -1.18 -15.23 4.37
CA THR A 44 -1.76 -15.37 3.04
C THR A 44 -0.86 -14.61 2.09
N LYS A 45 0.11 -15.36 1.57
CA LYS A 45 1.11 -14.90 0.63
C LYS A 45 0.49 -14.62 -0.74
N GLN A 46 -0.26 -13.52 -0.86
CA GLN A 46 -0.32 -12.87 -2.16
C GLN A 46 1.02 -12.17 -2.36
N HIS A 47 1.86 -12.79 -3.19
CA HIS A 47 3.09 -12.19 -3.67
C HIS A 47 2.92 -11.83 -5.13
N LEU A 48 2.95 -10.53 -5.43
CA LEU A 48 3.38 -10.10 -6.75
C LEU A 48 4.91 -10.05 -6.71
N TYR A 49 5.53 -10.60 -7.73
CA TYR A 49 6.96 -10.75 -7.84
C TYR A 49 7.43 -10.20 -9.18
N PHE A 50 8.43 -9.33 -9.14
CA PHE A 50 9.09 -8.80 -10.31
C PHE A 50 10.61 -8.91 -10.14
N GLU A 51 11.31 -9.19 -11.23
CA GLU A 51 12.76 -9.02 -11.37
C GLU A 51 12.99 -8.02 -12.48
N LYS A 52 13.61 -6.89 -12.17
CA LYS A 52 13.87 -5.82 -13.13
C LYS A 52 14.95 -4.89 -12.63
N ASP A 53 15.87 -4.52 -13.52
CA ASP A 53 16.83 -3.45 -13.32
C ASP A 53 16.09 -2.10 -13.27
N ILE A 54 15.92 -1.57 -12.05
CA ILE A 54 15.20 -0.31 -11.80
C ILE A 54 16.14 0.86 -11.53
N ASP A 55 17.44 0.62 -11.34
CA ASP A 55 18.45 1.69 -11.18
C ASP A 55 19.43 1.80 -12.35
N GLY A 56 19.27 0.98 -13.39
CA GLY A 56 20.00 1.05 -14.64
C GLY A 56 21.45 0.57 -14.54
N ASP A 57 21.83 -0.14 -13.47
CA ASP A 57 23.20 -0.63 -13.28
C ASP A 57 23.47 -1.99 -13.93
N GLY A 58 22.48 -2.58 -14.60
CA GLY A 58 22.55 -3.86 -15.28
C GLY A 58 22.33 -5.07 -14.37
N VAL A 59 21.94 -4.87 -13.10
CA VAL A 59 21.59 -5.95 -12.16
C VAL A 59 20.13 -5.82 -11.77
N ASP A 60 19.34 -6.86 -12.05
CA ASP A 60 17.92 -6.86 -11.70
C ASP A 60 17.69 -6.84 -10.17
N GLU A 61 16.79 -5.97 -9.72
CA GLU A 61 16.21 -5.98 -8.38
C GLU A 61 15.06 -6.98 -8.30
N LYS A 62 14.96 -7.71 -7.18
CA LYS A 62 13.76 -8.47 -6.83
C LYS A 62 12.81 -7.55 -6.08
N ILE A 63 11.62 -7.35 -6.63
CA ILE A 63 10.56 -6.52 -6.06
C ILE A 63 9.42 -7.45 -5.62
N ILE A 64 9.21 -7.51 -4.31
CA ILE A 64 8.23 -8.39 -3.67
C ILE A 64 7.15 -7.52 -3.07
N PHE A 65 5.94 -7.70 -3.55
CA PHE A 65 4.74 -7.23 -2.87
C PHE A 65 4.28 -8.32 -1.94
N SER A 66 3.91 -7.97 -0.72
CA SER A 66 3.40 -8.92 0.26
C SER A 66 2.28 -8.27 1.04
N ILE A 67 1.31 -9.08 1.44
CA ILE A 67 0.26 -8.66 2.35
C ILE A 67 0.46 -9.48 3.62
N ARG A 68 0.54 -8.79 4.74
CA ARG A 68 0.70 -9.41 6.05
C ARG A 68 -0.49 -9.02 6.91
N GLY A 69 -1.35 -9.98 7.23
CA GLY A 69 -2.38 -9.75 8.24
C GLY A 69 -3.39 -10.88 8.34
N PHE A 70 -4.38 -10.66 9.19
CA PHE A 70 -5.42 -11.64 9.47
C PHE A 70 -6.52 -11.54 8.41
N PHE A 71 -6.97 -12.68 7.88
CA PHE A 71 -8.23 -12.78 7.13
C PHE A 71 -9.40 -12.66 8.10
N CYS A 72 -9.59 -11.48 8.67
CA CYS A 72 -10.81 -11.12 9.38
C CYS A 72 -11.26 -9.76 8.83
N ARG A 73 -12.56 -9.62 8.60
CA ARG A 73 -13.17 -8.46 7.93
C ARG A 73 -12.78 -7.11 8.57
N ASP A 74 -12.40 -7.15 9.85
CA ASP A 74 -12.07 -6.00 10.69
C ASP A 74 -10.61 -6.01 11.20
N CYS A 75 -9.75 -6.88 10.64
CA CYS A 75 -8.35 -7.00 11.03
C CYS A 75 -7.45 -6.29 10.01
N TRP A 76 -6.61 -5.39 10.52
CA TRP A 76 -5.57 -4.69 9.76
C TRP A 76 -4.71 -5.69 8.97
N THR A 77 -4.73 -5.58 7.65
CA THR A 77 -3.77 -6.24 6.76
C THR A 77 -2.81 -5.16 6.28
N GLU A 78 -1.52 -5.41 6.43
CA GLU A 78 -0.47 -4.47 6.06
C GLU A 78 0.14 -4.96 4.74
N GLY A 79 -0.12 -4.21 3.68
CA GLY A 79 0.65 -4.31 2.45
C GLY A 79 2.10 -3.90 2.70
N ARG A 80 3.02 -4.50 1.95
CA ARG A 80 4.44 -4.14 1.97
C ARG A 80 5.06 -4.37 0.61
N VAL A 81 5.90 -3.43 0.20
CA VAL A 81 6.87 -3.61 -0.87
C VAL A 81 8.24 -3.84 -0.25
N GLU A 82 8.91 -4.89 -0.69
CA GLU A 82 10.29 -5.18 -0.33
C GLU A 82 11.11 -5.29 -1.60
N ILE A 83 12.27 -4.64 -1.61
CA ILE A 83 13.16 -4.65 -2.77
C ILE A 83 14.52 -5.13 -2.31
N THR A 84 15.04 -6.13 -3.01
CA THR A 84 16.35 -6.73 -2.72
C THR A 84 17.23 -6.73 -3.96
N LYS A 85 18.51 -6.43 -3.77
CA LYS A 85 19.57 -6.47 -4.79
C LYS A 85 20.71 -7.32 -4.23
N ASN A 86 21.18 -8.33 -4.97
CA ASN A 86 22.21 -9.25 -4.49
C ASN A 86 21.89 -9.86 -3.10
N ASP A 87 20.64 -10.27 -2.92
CA ASP A 87 20.07 -10.82 -1.67
C ASP A 87 20.18 -9.90 -0.43
N ARG A 88 20.48 -8.61 -0.65
CA ARG A 88 20.42 -7.56 0.38
C ARG A 88 19.17 -6.74 0.17
N LYS A 89 18.43 -6.53 1.26
CA LYS A 89 17.30 -5.61 1.27
C LYS A 89 17.79 -4.18 1.14
N ILE A 90 17.40 -3.51 0.05
CA ILE A 90 17.76 -2.12 -0.22
C ILE A 90 16.61 -1.16 0.12
N TYR A 91 15.37 -1.65 0.05
CA TYR A 91 14.20 -0.86 0.40
C TYR A 91 13.11 -1.74 1.01
N GLN A 92 12.35 -1.12 1.91
CA GLN A 92 11.14 -1.70 2.47
C GLN A 92 10.16 -0.59 2.79
N SER A 93 8.95 -0.68 2.27
CA SER A 93 7.90 0.25 2.65
C SER A 93 7.46 0.03 4.11
N CYS A 94 6.93 1.07 4.73
CA CYS A 94 6.12 0.95 5.94
C CYS A 94 4.67 0.60 5.54
N ASN A 95 3.96 -0.08 6.44
CA ASN A 95 2.55 -0.48 6.41
C ASN A 95 1.70 0.20 5.33
N LEU A 96 1.61 -0.44 4.16
CA LEU A 96 0.74 -0.02 3.08
C LEU A 96 -0.66 -0.62 3.25
N ALA A 97 -1.60 -0.13 2.45
CA ALA A 97 -2.98 -0.58 2.44
C ALA A 97 -3.12 -2.09 2.10
N THR A 98 -4.34 -2.61 2.31
CA THR A 98 -4.60 -4.05 2.48
C THR A 98 -4.42 -4.88 1.22
N TRP A 99 -4.64 -4.32 0.02
CA TRP A 99 -4.51 -5.05 -1.25
C TRP A 99 -3.82 -4.25 -2.34
N VAL A 100 -2.84 -4.86 -3.01
CA VAL A 100 -2.29 -4.33 -4.27
C VAL A 100 -3.29 -4.57 -5.40
N LYS A 101 -3.73 -3.51 -6.07
CA LYS A 101 -4.63 -3.58 -7.23
C LYS A 101 -3.87 -3.57 -8.55
N ALA A 102 -2.82 -2.74 -8.63
CA ALA A 102 -2.01 -2.60 -9.82
C ALA A 102 -0.59 -2.24 -9.44
N VAL A 103 0.36 -2.71 -10.25
CA VAL A 103 1.78 -2.34 -10.17
C VAL A 103 2.26 -2.02 -11.57
N LYS A 104 2.98 -0.90 -11.70
CA LYS A 104 3.73 -0.52 -12.91
C LYS A 104 5.15 -0.20 -12.50
N ILE A 105 6.11 -0.62 -13.30
CA ILE A 105 7.52 -0.28 -13.14
C ILE A 105 7.96 0.43 -14.41
N TYR A 106 8.24 1.72 -14.30
CA TYR A 106 8.38 2.61 -15.45
C TYR A 106 9.24 3.83 -15.10
N ASP A 107 10.14 4.23 -16.00
CA ASP A 107 10.90 5.48 -15.91
C ASP A 107 10.02 6.64 -16.39
N ILE A 108 9.22 7.17 -15.46
CA ILE A 108 8.20 8.16 -15.78
C ILE A 108 8.78 9.58 -15.80
N ASN A 109 9.87 9.83 -15.08
CA ASN A 109 10.53 11.14 -15.08
C ASN A 109 11.64 11.26 -16.16
N LYS A 110 11.97 10.16 -16.85
CA LYS A 110 13.00 10.04 -17.90
C LYS A 110 14.41 10.32 -17.40
N ASP A 111 14.71 9.98 -16.14
CA ASP A 111 16.04 10.13 -15.56
C ASP A 111 16.93 8.88 -15.73
N GLY A 112 16.40 7.82 -16.34
CA GLY A 112 17.08 6.56 -16.59
C GLY A 112 16.87 5.52 -15.49
N ASN A 113 16.33 5.91 -14.33
CA ASN A 113 15.87 4.99 -13.28
C ASN A 113 14.37 4.76 -13.42
N GLN A 114 13.90 3.62 -12.95
CA GLN A 114 12.48 3.28 -13.01
C GLN A 114 11.83 3.51 -11.65
N GLU A 115 10.67 4.17 -11.67
CA GLU A 115 9.80 4.25 -10.52
C GLU A 115 8.89 3.02 -10.43
N ILE A 116 8.51 2.67 -9.20
CA ILE A 116 7.49 1.67 -8.93
C ILE A 116 6.21 2.40 -8.54
N ILE A 117 5.22 2.31 -9.40
CA ILE A 117 3.90 2.92 -9.23
C ILE A 117 2.93 1.84 -8.80
N CYS A 118 2.43 1.97 -7.58
CA CYS A 118 1.63 0.96 -6.91
C CYS A 118 0.28 1.54 -6.55
N LYS A 119 -0.78 0.84 -6.94
CA LYS A 119 -2.12 1.16 -6.46
C LYS A 119 -2.51 0.19 -5.37
N TRP A 120 -2.90 0.73 -4.23
CA TRP A 120 -3.40 -0.02 -3.10
C TRP A 120 -4.89 0.27 -2.90
N ALA A 121 -5.54 -0.65 -2.19
CA ALA A 121 -6.88 -0.44 -1.69
C ALA A 121 -6.90 -0.84 -0.22
N ASP A 122 -7.42 0.04 0.63
CA ASP A 122 -7.85 -0.29 1.99
C ASP A 122 -9.37 -0.10 2.11
N GLY A 123 -10.10 -1.21 2.04
CA GLY A 123 -11.57 -1.18 1.99
C GLY A 123 -12.09 -0.40 0.78
N ASN A 124 -12.61 0.81 1.03
CA ASN A 124 -13.13 1.74 0.01
C ASN A 124 -12.19 2.92 -0.29
N VAL A 125 -11.07 3.04 0.43
CA VAL A 125 -10.03 4.04 0.19
C VAL A 125 -9.01 3.43 -0.75
N PHE A 126 -8.57 4.21 -1.73
CA PHE A 126 -7.59 3.80 -2.71
C PHE A 126 -6.46 4.79 -2.67
N ASP A 127 -5.25 4.29 -2.55
CA ASP A 127 -4.04 5.09 -2.47
C ASP A 127 -3.14 4.72 -3.64
N LEU A 128 -2.56 5.73 -4.26
CA LEU A 128 -1.57 5.57 -5.31
C LEU A 128 -0.22 5.98 -4.74
N ASP A 129 0.67 5.00 -4.61
CA ASP A 129 2.03 5.25 -4.16
C ASP A 129 2.99 5.23 -5.33
N ILE A 130 3.89 6.19 -5.34
CA ILE A 130 5.05 6.21 -6.23
C ILE A 130 6.29 6.07 -5.37
N ILE A 131 7.08 5.04 -5.67
CA ILE A 131 8.32 4.72 -4.97
C ILE A 131 9.46 4.93 -5.95
N GLY A 132 10.26 5.99 -5.72
CA GLY A 132 11.50 6.27 -6.44
C GLY A 132 12.71 5.91 -5.57
N LEU A 133 13.41 4.82 -5.90
CA LEU A 133 14.48 4.31 -5.03
C LEU A 133 15.69 5.21 -4.96
N TYR A 134 16.04 5.87 -6.07
CA TYR A 134 17.25 6.68 -6.14
C TYR A 134 17.22 7.88 -5.17
N LYS A 135 16.03 8.35 -4.79
CA LYS A 135 15.85 9.51 -3.91
C LYS A 135 15.27 9.17 -2.52
N ASN A 136 15.01 7.88 -2.23
CA ASN A 136 14.17 7.47 -1.09
C ASN A 136 12.84 8.26 -1.03
N GLU A 137 12.30 8.59 -2.20
CA GLU A 137 11.06 9.35 -2.30
C GLU A 137 9.89 8.38 -2.25
N TYR A 138 9.10 8.50 -1.18
CA TYR A 138 7.77 7.91 -1.08
C TYR A 138 6.77 9.04 -1.20
N LYS A 139 5.84 8.91 -2.15
CA LYS A 139 4.73 9.85 -2.28
C LYS A 139 3.42 9.11 -2.38
N GLU A 140 2.58 9.36 -1.39
CA GLU A 140 1.17 8.98 -1.39
C GLU A 140 0.39 10.03 -2.18
N LEU A 141 -0.35 9.56 -3.18
CA LEU A 141 -1.29 10.35 -3.97
C LEU A 141 -2.70 9.83 -3.69
N LEU A 142 -3.66 10.75 -3.60
CA LEU A 142 -5.06 10.41 -3.38
C LEU A 142 -5.60 9.57 -4.53
N GLY A 143 -5.67 8.26 -4.34
CA GLY A 143 -6.05 7.34 -5.40
C GLY A 143 -7.55 7.39 -5.70
N ALA A 144 -7.89 7.12 -6.95
CA ALA A 144 -9.26 6.92 -7.39
C ALA A 144 -9.66 5.43 -7.25
N SER A 145 -10.95 5.08 -7.17
CA SER A 145 -11.41 3.68 -7.00
C SER A 145 -11.20 2.72 -8.19
N GLY A 146 -10.32 3.09 -9.10
CA GLY A 146 -9.93 2.30 -10.27
C GLY A 146 -9.26 0.97 -9.94
N LYS A 147 -9.22 0.09 -10.93
CA LYS A 147 -8.51 -1.20 -10.82
C LYS A 147 -7.11 -1.17 -11.43
N ASP A 148 -6.80 -0.18 -12.26
CA ASP A 148 -5.56 -0.12 -13.03
C ASP A 148 -4.97 1.29 -12.98
N VAL A 149 -3.69 1.38 -13.34
CA VAL A 149 -2.94 2.63 -13.51
C VAL A 149 -2.40 2.65 -14.94
N LYS A 150 -2.69 3.72 -15.68
CA LYS A 150 -2.12 3.94 -17.01
C LYS A 150 -1.07 5.05 -16.94
N ILE A 151 -0.09 4.97 -17.83
CA ILE A 151 0.95 5.99 -17.99
C ILE A 151 0.94 6.38 -19.47
N PHE A 152 0.78 7.65 -19.78
CA PHE A 152 0.67 8.13 -21.16
C PHE A 152 0.96 9.62 -21.27
N ASP A 153 1.69 10.04 -22.32
CA ASP A 153 1.85 11.46 -22.68
C ASP A 153 0.59 11.95 -23.39
N ILE A 154 -0.31 12.55 -22.61
CA ILE A 154 -1.65 12.92 -23.05
C ILE A 154 -1.63 14.15 -23.94
N ASP A 155 -0.79 15.14 -23.65
CA ASP A 155 -0.75 16.40 -24.39
C ASP A 155 0.45 16.55 -25.34
N LYS A 156 1.27 15.51 -25.47
CA LYS A 156 2.42 15.40 -26.37
C LYS A 156 3.52 16.41 -26.05
N ASP A 157 3.69 16.74 -24.77
CA ASP A 157 4.77 17.61 -24.30
C ASP A 157 6.06 16.84 -23.98
N GLY A 158 6.05 15.51 -24.13
CA GLY A 158 7.17 14.64 -23.84
C GLY A 158 7.25 14.23 -22.37
N ILE A 159 6.33 14.67 -21.52
CA ILE A 159 6.18 14.23 -20.13
C ILE A 159 4.95 13.32 -20.07
N GLU A 160 5.09 12.17 -19.42
CA GLU A 160 3.97 11.23 -19.31
C GLU A 160 3.15 11.48 -18.04
N GLU A 161 1.84 11.37 -18.15
CA GLU A 161 0.92 11.45 -17.03
C GLU A 161 0.60 10.07 -16.47
N ILE A 162 0.51 9.99 -15.14
CA ILE A 162 -0.16 8.88 -14.47
C ILE A 162 -1.66 9.15 -14.51
N ILE A 163 -2.41 8.16 -14.99
CA ILE A 163 -3.85 8.25 -15.15
C ILE A 163 -4.48 7.20 -14.25
N GLU A 164 -5.29 7.67 -13.33
CA GLU A 164 -6.18 6.84 -12.55
C GLU A 164 -7.61 7.16 -12.91
N TYR A 165 -8.40 6.15 -13.24
CA TYR A 165 -9.83 6.33 -13.49
C TYR A 165 -10.66 5.71 -12.38
N TRP A 166 -11.78 6.34 -12.03
CA TRP A 166 -12.77 5.78 -11.12
C TRP A 166 -14.15 5.85 -11.73
N ARG A 167 -15.02 4.98 -11.22
CA ARG A 167 -16.45 5.05 -11.54
C ARG A 167 -17.07 6.19 -10.75
N ASP A 168 -17.69 7.13 -11.44
CA ASP A 168 -18.45 8.22 -10.84
C ASP A 168 -19.86 7.71 -10.50
N TYR A 169 -20.07 7.32 -9.24
CA TYR A 169 -21.34 6.72 -8.79
C TYR A 169 -22.50 7.73 -8.72
N ASP A 170 -22.21 9.03 -8.75
CA ASP A 170 -23.23 10.09 -8.73
C ASP A 170 -23.83 10.35 -10.12
N LYS A 171 -23.25 9.75 -11.18
CA LYS A 171 -23.67 9.90 -12.57
C LYS A 171 -24.32 8.62 -13.11
N PRO A 172 -25.18 8.73 -14.15
CA PRO A 172 -25.78 7.57 -14.79
C PRO A 172 -24.72 6.54 -15.25
N PHE A 173 -25.15 5.28 -15.35
CA PHE A 173 -24.32 4.11 -15.63
C PHE A 173 -23.22 4.39 -16.68
N ASP A 174 -22.01 3.88 -16.39
CA ASP A 174 -20.81 3.96 -17.24
C ASP A 174 -20.13 5.33 -17.39
N THR A 175 -20.40 6.26 -16.47
CA THR A 175 -19.58 7.47 -16.38
C THR A 175 -18.33 7.22 -15.53
N TYR A 176 -17.17 7.43 -16.13
CA TYR A 176 -15.89 7.37 -15.46
C TYR A 176 -15.26 8.75 -15.43
N ALA A 177 -14.50 9.03 -14.39
CA ALA A 177 -13.68 10.21 -14.27
C ALA A 177 -12.22 9.80 -14.05
N ALA A 178 -11.28 10.65 -14.45
CA ALA A 178 -9.86 10.42 -14.27
C ALA A 178 -9.16 11.52 -13.47
N VAL A 179 -8.18 11.08 -12.68
CA VAL A 179 -7.19 11.90 -11.98
C VAL A 179 -5.90 11.71 -12.75
N LEU A 180 -5.28 12.82 -13.09
CA LEU A 180 -4.04 12.84 -13.84
C LEU A 180 -2.97 13.45 -12.94
N TYR A 181 -1.85 12.75 -12.79
CA TYR A 181 -0.66 13.27 -12.12
C TYR A 181 0.44 13.47 -13.13
N ARG A 182 1.21 14.56 -12.96
CA ARG A 182 2.32 14.91 -13.85
C ARG A 182 3.57 15.19 -13.01
N TRP A 183 4.73 14.81 -13.54
CA TRP A 183 6.02 15.21 -12.99
C TRP A 183 6.28 16.69 -13.28
N ASN A 184 6.59 17.47 -12.24
CA ASN A 184 6.86 18.91 -12.38
C ASN A 184 8.35 19.27 -12.36
N GLY A 185 9.25 18.27 -12.40
CA GLY A 185 10.70 18.45 -12.24
C GLY A 185 11.23 18.12 -10.85
N SER A 186 10.36 18.16 -9.82
CA SER A 186 10.73 17.81 -8.44
C SER A 186 9.86 16.75 -7.81
N GLU A 187 8.58 16.67 -8.18
CA GLU A 187 7.63 15.72 -7.62
C GLU A 187 6.46 15.46 -8.60
N TYR A 188 5.73 14.37 -8.36
CA TYR A 188 4.43 14.13 -8.99
C TYR A 188 3.36 14.94 -8.29
N SER A 189 2.62 15.77 -9.02
CA SER A 189 1.50 16.52 -8.44
C SER A 189 0.23 16.34 -9.27
N LEU A 190 -0.91 16.62 -8.63
CA LEU A 190 -2.20 16.61 -9.29
C LEU A 190 -2.20 17.62 -10.45
N TRP A 191 -2.35 17.14 -11.68
CA TRP A 191 -2.45 17.97 -12.87
C TRP A 191 -3.89 18.31 -13.20
N LYS A 192 -4.76 17.29 -13.24
CA LYS A 192 -6.20 17.44 -13.53
C LYS A 192 -7.00 16.42 -12.74
N GLN A 193 -8.19 16.83 -12.28
CA GLN A 193 -9.15 15.96 -11.60
C GLN A 193 -10.51 16.05 -12.28
N GLY A 194 -11.26 14.95 -12.26
CA GLY A 194 -12.63 14.91 -12.76
C GLY A 194 -12.70 14.93 -14.29
N VAL A 195 -11.63 14.50 -14.96
CA VAL A 195 -11.57 14.44 -16.42
C VAL A 195 -12.54 13.36 -16.91
N PRO A 196 -13.58 13.68 -17.69
CA PRO A 196 -14.51 12.67 -18.17
C PRO A 196 -13.80 11.63 -19.04
N VAL A 197 -14.01 10.37 -18.70
CA VAL A 197 -13.51 9.22 -19.46
C VAL A 197 -14.69 8.55 -20.15
N VAL A 198 -14.57 8.37 -21.46
CA VAL A 198 -15.52 7.56 -22.22
C VAL A 198 -14.83 6.24 -22.50
N LEU A 199 -15.25 5.21 -21.76
CA LEU A 199 -14.85 3.84 -22.05
C LEU A 199 -15.70 3.35 -23.23
N ASP A 200 -15.09 3.26 -24.41
CA ASP A 200 -15.70 2.63 -25.58
C ASP A 200 -15.03 1.26 -25.79
N PRO A 201 -15.69 0.15 -25.40
CA PRO A 201 -15.09 -1.18 -25.50
C PRO A 201 -14.75 -1.60 -26.94
N MET A 202 -15.26 -0.89 -27.96
CA MET A 202 -14.93 -1.15 -29.37
C MET A 202 -13.88 -0.20 -29.96
N LYS A 203 -13.57 0.92 -29.31
CA LYS A 203 -12.68 1.95 -29.87
C LYS A 203 -11.46 2.30 -28.99
N GLY A 204 -11.22 1.50 -27.95
CA GLY A 204 -10.21 1.76 -26.93
C GLY A 204 -10.66 2.83 -25.95
N ASP A 205 -10.00 2.88 -24.79
CA ASP A 205 -10.33 3.85 -23.75
C ASP A 205 -9.97 5.26 -24.23
N ARG A 206 -10.89 6.22 -24.06
CA ARG A 206 -10.71 7.61 -24.52
C ARG A 206 -10.86 8.59 -23.37
N LEU A 207 -9.88 9.48 -23.20
CA LEU A 207 -9.98 10.62 -22.29
C LEU A 207 -10.47 11.84 -23.05
N ILE A 208 -11.51 12.50 -22.52
CA ILE A 208 -11.98 13.79 -23.03
C ILE A 208 -11.37 14.89 -22.17
N LEU A 209 -10.35 15.56 -22.69
CA LEU A 209 -9.55 16.55 -21.95
C LEU A 209 -10.13 17.97 -21.97
N GLY A 210 -11.37 18.12 -22.46
CA GLY A 210 -12.02 19.41 -22.72
C GLY A 210 -11.63 20.03 -24.08
N ARG A 211 -12.43 21.01 -24.54
CA ARG A 211 -12.28 21.71 -25.83
C ARG A 211 -12.13 20.79 -27.06
N GLY A 212 -12.80 19.63 -27.06
CA GLY A 212 -12.77 18.67 -28.17
C GLY A 212 -11.46 17.88 -28.30
N LYS A 213 -10.52 18.00 -27.35
CA LYS A 213 -9.32 17.15 -27.32
C LYS A 213 -9.67 15.77 -26.77
N ILE A 214 -9.34 14.73 -27.53
CA ILE A 214 -9.52 13.33 -27.16
C ILE A 214 -8.14 12.67 -27.17
N ALA A 215 -7.71 12.11 -26.04
CA ALA A 215 -6.58 11.19 -26.00
C ALA A 215 -7.10 9.77 -26.10
N VAL A 216 -6.51 8.97 -27.00
CA VAL A 216 -6.80 7.55 -27.13
C VAL A 216 -5.75 6.81 -26.31
N LEU A 217 -6.19 6.16 -25.24
CA LEU A 217 -5.36 5.27 -24.45
C LEU A 217 -5.28 3.96 -25.23
N LYS A 218 -4.10 3.65 -25.79
CA LYS A 218 -3.84 2.38 -26.46
C LYS A 218 -3.14 1.42 -25.51
#